data_AF-A0A7C7ZUT0-F1
#
_entry.id   AF-A0A7C7ZUT0-F1
#
_cell.length_a   1.000
_cell.length_b   1.000
_cell.length_c   1.000
_cell.angle_alpha   90.00
_cell.angle_beta   90.00
_cell.angle_gamma   90.00
#
_symmetry.space_group_name_H-M   'P 1'
#
loop_
_entity.id
_entity.type
_entity.pdbx_description
1 polymer ?
#
loop_
_entity_poly.entity_id
_entity_poly.type
_entity_poly.pdbx_seq_one_letter_code
_entity_poly.pdbx_strand_id
1 'polypeptide(L)'
;MYEGKIVEYIDQGRFICTLCIEERGSHLHLLTASNREVNLSPKRAIVVSETGVDVSKPREDLIARLREIEDVRGSLKQKIDVAEIWELVRDDEETYGHKYLAELVFGDEAGDNHASAVLRAIFDDRLFFKMKNGQFTPNSEERVDQIRRQKEEEEIKSERLRKGSAWLSEVFQGRKAEAPSFKEEIVDLLVQLALDGNDAPDFKYGKELLTAAGITDIKQSMFLLVKLGIWREDENLDLLKSEIETVFPENELQEAGKL
;
A
#
# COMPACT_ATOMS: atom_id res chain seq x y z
N MET A 1 -23.53 20.36 -20.61
CA MET A 1 -22.55 20.70 -21.65
C MET A 1 -21.19 20.65 -21.01
N TYR A 2 -20.42 19.62 -21.35
CA TYR A 2 -19.10 19.35 -20.76
C TYR A 2 -17.97 19.98 -21.56
N GLU A 3 -18.21 20.38 -22.80
CA GLU A 3 -17.22 21.03 -23.65
C GLU A 3 -16.58 22.25 -22.95
N GLY A 4 -15.27 22.33 -23.04
CA GLY A 4 -14.46 23.34 -22.36
C GLY A 4 -14.30 23.12 -20.86
N LYS A 5 -14.97 22.14 -20.23
CA LYS A 5 -14.79 21.87 -18.80
C LYS A 5 -13.56 21.00 -18.54
N ILE A 6 -12.92 21.25 -17.41
CA ILE A 6 -11.96 20.34 -16.83
C ILE A 6 -12.73 19.19 -16.19
N VAL A 7 -12.43 17.98 -16.63
CA VAL A 7 -13.03 16.74 -16.14
C VAL A 7 -11.96 15.91 -15.47
N GLU A 8 -12.24 15.45 -14.25
CA GLU A 8 -11.34 14.56 -13.52
C GLU A 8 -11.99 13.24 -13.22
N TYR A 9 -11.21 12.17 -13.35
CA TYR A 9 -11.64 10.81 -13.08
C TYR A 9 -10.49 10.00 -12.50
N ILE A 10 -10.82 8.86 -11.90
CA ILE A 10 -9.81 7.93 -11.37
C ILE A 10 -9.52 6.86 -12.41
N ASP A 11 -8.24 6.63 -12.65
CA ASP A 11 -7.73 5.52 -13.45
C ASP A 11 -6.48 4.95 -12.79
N GLN A 12 -6.42 3.62 -12.68
CA GLN A 12 -5.30 2.90 -12.06
C GLN A 12 -4.85 3.48 -10.70
N GLY A 13 -5.81 3.89 -9.87
CA GLY A 13 -5.55 4.44 -8.54
C GLY A 13 -5.00 5.86 -8.52
N ARG A 14 -5.09 6.62 -9.63
CA ARG A 14 -4.66 8.01 -9.73
C ARG A 14 -5.75 8.90 -10.28
N PHE A 15 -5.77 10.16 -9.87
CA PHE A 15 -6.59 11.18 -10.51
C PHE A 15 -5.97 11.63 -11.83
N ILE A 16 -6.77 11.59 -12.90
CA ILE A 16 -6.41 12.09 -14.21
C ILE A 16 -7.15 13.40 -14.44
N CYS A 17 -6.42 14.47 -14.72
CA CYS A 17 -6.99 15.77 -15.06
C CYS A 17 -7.04 15.92 -16.59
N THR A 18 -8.20 16.30 -17.10
CA THR A 18 -8.42 16.40 -18.55
C THR A 18 -9.28 17.59 -18.92
N LEU A 19 -9.19 18.04 -20.17
CA LEU A 19 -10.09 19.01 -20.77
C LEU A 19 -11.05 18.29 -21.70
N CYS A 20 -12.36 18.50 -21.55
CA CYS A 20 -13.34 18.00 -22.51
C CYS A 20 -13.32 18.87 -23.76
N ILE A 21 -12.81 18.33 -24.87
CA ILE A 21 -12.79 19.02 -26.17
C ILE A 21 -14.17 18.95 -26.82
N GLU A 22 -14.88 17.82 -26.67
CA GLU A 22 -16.14 17.59 -27.37
C GLU A 22 -17.03 16.61 -26.59
N GLU A 23 -18.34 16.84 -26.62
CA GLU A 23 -19.34 15.92 -26.07
C GLU A 23 -20.03 15.16 -27.21
N ARG A 24 -19.69 13.87 -27.40
CA ARG A 24 -20.21 13.04 -28.49
C ARG A 24 -21.18 12.01 -27.97
N GLY A 25 -22.48 12.34 -27.99
CA GLY A 25 -23.55 11.41 -27.62
C GLY A 25 -23.42 10.95 -26.16
N SER A 26 -23.02 9.69 -25.95
CA SER A 26 -22.88 9.08 -24.62
C SER A 26 -21.47 9.17 -24.01
N HIS A 27 -20.52 9.83 -24.69
CA HIS A 27 -19.13 9.91 -24.27
C HIS A 27 -18.58 11.34 -24.31
N LEU A 28 -17.71 11.63 -23.34
CA LEU A 28 -16.89 12.83 -23.30
C LEU A 28 -15.57 12.54 -24.01
N HIS A 29 -15.19 13.37 -24.97
CA HIS A 29 -13.91 13.31 -25.63
C HIS A 29 -12.93 14.26 -24.93
N LEU A 30 -11.93 13.68 -24.26
CA LEU A 30 -11.09 14.35 -23.30
C LEU A 30 -9.63 14.41 -23.76
N LEU A 31 -8.96 15.52 -23.48
CA LEU A 31 -7.53 15.74 -23.69
C LEU A 31 -6.78 15.73 -22.37
N THR A 32 -5.67 15.00 -22.33
CA THR A 32 -4.75 14.95 -21.17
C THR A 32 -3.55 15.90 -21.36
N ALA A 33 -2.90 16.30 -20.26
CA ALA A 33 -1.64 17.06 -20.29
C ALA A 33 -0.47 16.33 -21.00
N SER A 34 -0.61 15.01 -21.19
CA SER A 34 0.32 14.15 -21.94
C SER A 34 0.06 14.12 -23.45
N ASN A 35 -0.83 14.98 -23.95
CA ASN A 35 -1.26 15.02 -25.36
C ASN A 35 -1.98 13.74 -25.85
N ARG A 36 -2.56 12.97 -24.92
CA ARG A 36 -3.41 11.82 -25.24
C ARG A 36 -4.88 12.20 -25.23
N GLU A 37 -5.64 11.63 -26.14
CA GLU A 37 -7.10 11.70 -26.17
C GLU A 37 -7.71 10.43 -25.60
N VAL A 38 -8.78 10.59 -24.82
CA VAL A 38 -9.51 9.49 -24.19
C VAL A 38 -11.00 9.74 -24.26
N ASN A 39 -11.79 8.66 -24.38
CA ASN A 39 -13.24 8.74 -24.28
C ASN A 39 -13.69 8.26 -22.90
N LEU A 40 -14.50 9.06 -22.22
CA LEU A 40 -14.99 8.77 -20.88
C LEU A 40 -16.52 8.79 -20.86
N SER A 41 -17.14 7.82 -20.18
CA SER A 41 -18.57 7.94 -19.86
C SER A 41 -18.76 9.08 -18.84
N PRO A 42 -19.75 9.97 -19.00
CA PRO A 42 -20.03 11.03 -18.02
C PRO A 42 -20.21 10.51 -16.59
N LYS A 43 -20.68 9.27 -16.41
CA LYS A 43 -20.84 8.62 -15.09
C LYS A 43 -19.52 8.35 -14.35
N ARG A 44 -18.39 8.36 -15.06
CA ARG A 44 -17.05 8.20 -14.48
C ARG A 44 -16.40 9.53 -14.11
N ALA A 45 -16.99 10.66 -14.51
CA ALA A 45 -16.51 11.97 -14.10
C ALA A 45 -16.77 12.16 -12.59
N ILE A 46 -15.73 12.53 -11.86
CA ILE A 46 -15.77 12.78 -10.41
C ILE A 46 -15.85 14.28 -10.17
N VAL A 47 -15.05 15.05 -10.91
CA VAL A 47 -15.07 16.52 -10.89
C VAL A 47 -15.33 17.02 -12.30
N VAL A 48 -16.15 18.05 -12.36
CA VAL A 48 -16.38 18.86 -13.56
C VAL A 48 -16.25 20.31 -13.11
N SER A 49 -15.33 21.05 -13.73
CA SER A 49 -15.10 22.44 -13.36
C SER A 49 -16.31 23.32 -13.66
N GLU A 50 -16.51 24.34 -12.84
CA GLU A 50 -17.46 25.40 -13.13
C GLU A 50 -16.91 26.36 -14.19
N THR A 51 -15.62 26.64 -14.13
CA THR A 51 -14.93 27.46 -15.13
C THR A 51 -14.69 26.67 -16.41
N GLY A 52 -14.82 27.36 -17.55
CA GLY A 52 -14.56 26.79 -18.88
C GLY A 52 -13.22 27.27 -19.43
N VAL A 53 -12.61 26.42 -20.26
CA VAL A 53 -11.48 26.74 -21.12
C VAL A 53 -11.99 26.86 -22.54
N ASP A 54 -11.56 27.90 -23.25
CA ASP A 54 -11.85 28.08 -24.66
C ASP A 54 -11.12 27.03 -25.51
N VAL A 55 -11.87 26.06 -26.02
CA VAL A 55 -11.36 24.93 -26.82
C VAL A 55 -11.01 25.30 -28.25
N SER A 56 -11.30 26.53 -28.70
CA SER A 56 -10.91 27.01 -30.04
C SER A 56 -9.42 27.35 -30.15
N LYS A 57 -8.72 27.44 -29.01
CA LYS A 57 -7.29 27.71 -28.94
C LYS A 57 -6.44 26.58 -29.52
N PRO A 58 -5.21 26.87 -30.00
CA PRO A 58 -4.25 25.86 -30.41
C PRO A 58 -4.06 24.78 -29.35
N ARG A 59 -3.93 23.54 -29.80
CA ARG A 59 -3.80 22.37 -28.92
C ARG A 59 -2.63 22.49 -27.93
N GLU A 60 -1.52 23.08 -28.35
CA GLU A 60 -0.36 23.32 -27.48
C GLU A 60 -0.71 24.24 -26.30
N ASP A 61 -1.51 25.28 -26.53
CA ASP A 61 -1.99 26.20 -25.47
C ASP A 61 -2.94 25.48 -24.50
N LEU A 62 -3.81 24.60 -25.01
CA LEU A 62 -4.70 23.78 -24.18
C LEU A 62 -3.91 22.84 -23.27
N ILE A 63 -2.85 22.21 -23.79
CA ILE A 63 -1.95 21.34 -23.03
C ILE A 63 -1.17 22.14 -21.99
N ALA A 64 -0.63 23.30 -22.36
CA ALA A 64 0.07 24.19 -21.44
C ALA A 64 -0.85 24.62 -20.29
N ARG A 65 -2.10 24.99 -20.60
CA ARG A 65 -3.10 25.34 -19.59
C ARG A 65 -3.44 24.15 -18.69
N LEU A 66 -3.56 22.94 -19.21
CA LEU A 66 -3.78 21.75 -18.39
C LEU A 66 -2.63 21.48 -17.41
N ARG A 67 -1.38 21.62 -17.86
CA ARG A 67 -0.21 21.48 -16.98
C ARG A 67 -0.19 22.51 -15.87
N GLU A 68 -0.47 23.77 -16.21
CA GLU A 68 -0.58 24.85 -15.21
C GLU A 68 -1.66 24.53 -14.16
N ILE A 69 -2.82 24.01 -14.59
CA ILE A 69 -3.89 23.58 -13.69
C ILE A 69 -3.44 22.43 -12.78
N GLU A 70 -2.76 21.42 -13.33
CA GLU A 70 -2.20 20.31 -12.56
C GLU A 70 -1.16 20.78 -11.53
N ASP A 71 -0.26 21.68 -11.92
CA ASP A 71 0.78 22.24 -11.06
C ASP A 71 0.18 23.07 -9.91
N VAL A 72 -0.80 23.92 -10.20
CA VAL A 72 -1.53 24.71 -9.19
C VAL A 72 -2.24 23.78 -8.21
N ARG A 73 -2.98 22.78 -8.70
CA ARG A 73 -3.69 21.81 -7.85
C ARG A 73 -2.73 20.98 -7.01
N GLY A 74 -1.59 20.58 -7.57
CA GLY A 74 -0.52 19.89 -6.84
C GLY A 74 0.08 20.75 -5.74
N SER A 75 0.34 22.03 -6.02
CA SER A 75 0.88 22.98 -5.05
C SER A 75 -0.12 23.30 -3.94
N LEU A 76 -1.41 23.44 -4.26
CA LEU A 76 -2.47 23.61 -3.27
C LEU A 76 -2.63 22.38 -2.39
N LYS A 77 -2.59 21.19 -2.98
CA LYS A 77 -2.71 19.92 -2.25
C LYS A 77 -1.67 19.79 -1.14
N GLN A 78 -0.44 20.24 -1.37
CA GLN A 78 0.63 20.18 -0.37
C GLN A 78 0.37 21.04 0.88
N LYS A 79 -0.56 21.99 0.81
CA LYS A 79 -0.92 22.88 1.93
C LYS A 79 -2.09 22.37 2.76
N ILE A 80 -2.67 21.23 2.38
CA ILE A 80 -3.89 20.70 2.97
C ILE A 80 -3.54 19.70 4.06
N ASP A 81 -3.95 19.99 5.29
CA ASP A 81 -3.97 19.02 6.37
C ASP A 81 -5.34 18.32 6.40
N VAL A 82 -5.36 17.05 6.01
CA VAL A 82 -6.60 16.25 5.97
C VAL A 82 -7.15 15.99 7.38
N ALA A 83 -6.29 15.93 8.39
CA ALA A 83 -6.71 15.72 9.78
C ALA A 83 -7.48 16.93 10.30
N GLU A 84 -7.01 18.16 10.00
CA GLU A 84 -7.73 19.38 10.39
C GLU A 84 -9.12 19.45 9.76
N ILE A 85 -9.26 19.10 8.47
CA ILE A 85 -10.58 19.05 7.82
C ILE A 85 -11.48 18.04 8.54
N TRP A 86 -10.94 16.86 8.88
CA TRP A 86 -11.70 15.81 9.54
C TRP A 86 -12.20 16.21 10.93
N GLU A 87 -11.37 16.85 11.74
CA GLU A 87 -11.75 17.37 13.07
C GLU A 87 -12.95 18.33 13.00
N LEU A 88 -13.07 19.11 11.92
CA LEU A 88 -14.18 20.06 11.74
C LEU A 88 -15.52 19.39 11.44
N VAL A 89 -15.53 18.18 10.89
CA VAL A 89 -16.75 17.56 10.32
C VAL A 89 -17.04 16.14 10.84
N ARG A 90 -16.20 15.57 11.71
CA ARG A 90 -16.29 14.16 12.11
C ARG A 90 -17.57 13.80 12.88
N ASP A 91 -18.17 14.76 13.57
CA ASP A 91 -19.29 14.52 14.49
C ASP A 91 -20.67 14.57 13.79
N ASP A 92 -20.71 15.07 12.57
CA ASP A 92 -21.99 15.34 11.89
C ASP A 92 -22.59 14.11 11.20
N GLU A 93 -21.87 12.97 11.14
CA GLU A 93 -22.24 11.73 10.42
C GLU A 93 -22.69 11.93 8.96
N GLU A 94 -22.41 13.10 8.40
CA GLU A 94 -22.85 13.53 7.08
C GLU A 94 -21.85 13.15 5.97
N THR A 95 -22.30 13.31 4.73
CA THR A 95 -21.47 13.10 3.55
C THR A 95 -21.26 14.44 2.84
N TYR A 96 -20.00 14.76 2.59
CA TYR A 96 -19.57 16.06 2.11
C TYR A 96 -19.08 16.02 0.66
N GLY A 97 -19.45 17.06 -0.09
CA GLY A 97 -18.86 17.34 -1.39
C GLY A 97 -17.49 18.00 -1.26
N HIS A 98 -16.62 17.76 -2.24
CA HIS A 98 -15.28 18.35 -2.32
C HIS A 98 -15.26 19.89 -2.34
N LYS A 99 -16.33 20.55 -2.81
CA LYS A 99 -16.44 22.02 -2.80
C LYS A 99 -16.60 22.57 -1.39
N TYR A 100 -17.56 22.03 -0.63
CA TYR A 100 -17.78 22.40 0.76
C TYR A 100 -16.52 22.21 1.61
N LEU A 101 -15.86 21.04 1.47
CA LEU A 101 -14.60 20.81 2.20
C LEU A 101 -13.48 21.77 1.79
N ALA A 102 -13.49 22.30 0.56
CA ALA A 102 -12.54 23.33 0.16
C ALA A 102 -12.90 24.72 0.67
N GLU A 103 -14.18 25.05 0.81
CA GLU A 103 -14.63 26.27 1.49
C GLU A 103 -14.22 26.27 2.97
N LEU A 104 -14.26 25.12 3.65
CA LEU A 104 -13.76 25.00 5.02
C LEU A 104 -12.25 25.32 5.14
N VAL A 105 -11.45 24.95 4.13
CA VAL A 105 -9.98 25.13 4.15
C VAL A 105 -9.56 26.51 3.63
N PHE A 106 -10.19 26.98 2.56
CA PHE A 106 -9.75 28.15 1.78
C PHE A 106 -10.73 29.32 1.84
N GLY A 107 -11.87 29.16 2.53
CA GLY A 107 -12.95 30.15 2.61
C GLY A 107 -13.86 30.17 1.37
N ASP A 108 -14.82 31.10 1.38
CA ASP A 108 -15.88 31.22 0.35
C ASP A 108 -15.36 31.49 -1.08
N GLU A 109 -14.09 31.89 -1.23
CA GLU A 109 -13.45 32.10 -2.54
C GLU A 109 -12.85 30.82 -3.14
N ALA A 110 -13.10 29.65 -2.54
CA ALA A 110 -12.60 28.35 -2.98
C ALA A 110 -13.13 27.95 -4.37
N GLY A 111 -12.37 28.29 -5.41
CA GLY A 111 -12.65 27.86 -6.78
C GLY A 111 -12.32 26.39 -7.11
N ASP A 112 -12.51 26.02 -8.38
CA ASP A 112 -12.31 24.66 -8.91
C ASP A 112 -10.97 24.01 -8.52
N ASN A 113 -9.89 24.79 -8.51
CA ASN A 113 -8.55 24.28 -8.17
C ASN A 113 -8.42 23.90 -6.68
N HIS A 114 -9.06 24.65 -5.78
CA HIS A 114 -9.07 24.36 -4.35
C HIS A 114 -9.87 23.08 -4.06
N ALA A 115 -11.10 23.01 -4.60
CA ALA A 115 -11.97 21.84 -4.47
C ALA A 115 -11.30 20.56 -4.99
N SER A 116 -10.63 20.68 -6.14
CA SER A 116 -9.88 19.59 -6.76
C SER A 116 -8.60 19.21 -6.00
N ALA A 117 -7.94 20.15 -5.33
CA ALA A 117 -6.79 19.90 -4.47
C ALA A 117 -7.21 19.14 -3.19
N VAL A 118 -8.29 19.56 -2.52
CA VAL A 118 -8.86 18.86 -1.35
C VAL A 118 -9.25 17.43 -1.70
N LEU A 119 -9.95 17.25 -2.83
CA LEU A 119 -10.34 15.91 -3.29
C LEU A 119 -9.12 14.98 -3.43
N ARG A 120 -8.03 15.48 -4.02
CA ARG A 120 -6.79 14.69 -4.18
C ARG A 120 -6.08 14.45 -2.86
N ALA A 121 -6.08 15.41 -1.93
CA ALA A 121 -5.48 15.24 -0.61
C ALA A 121 -6.17 14.10 0.15
N ILE A 122 -7.50 14.14 0.22
CA ILE A 122 -8.31 13.13 0.91
C ILE A 122 -8.23 11.77 0.20
N PHE A 123 -8.13 11.74 -1.12
CA PHE A 123 -8.02 10.47 -1.84
C PHE A 123 -6.70 9.72 -1.59
N ASP A 124 -5.60 10.47 -1.46
CA ASP A 124 -4.28 9.93 -1.16
C ASP A 124 -4.17 9.54 0.32
N ASP A 125 -4.79 10.30 1.22
CA ASP A 125 -4.87 9.98 2.65
C ASP A 125 -6.26 9.45 3.04
N ARG A 126 -6.40 8.13 2.94
CA ARG A 126 -7.64 7.40 3.24
C ARG A 126 -7.86 7.14 4.74
N LEU A 127 -7.03 7.71 5.60
CA LEU A 127 -7.13 7.50 7.05
C LEU A 127 -8.42 8.10 7.61
N PHE A 128 -8.70 9.35 7.24
CA PHE A 128 -9.74 10.15 7.89
C PHE A 128 -11.09 10.11 7.19
N PHE A 129 -11.12 9.86 5.88
CA PHE A 129 -12.36 9.85 5.10
C PHE A 129 -12.49 8.59 4.25
N LYS A 130 -13.74 8.16 4.11
CA LYS A 130 -14.16 7.21 3.09
C LYS A 130 -14.72 7.98 1.89
N MET A 131 -14.17 7.72 0.71
CA MET A 131 -14.66 8.34 -0.53
C MET A 131 -15.54 7.37 -1.34
N LYS A 132 -16.68 7.86 -1.83
CA LYS A 132 -17.53 7.17 -2.81
C LYS A 132 -18.11 8.16 -3.81
N ASN A 133 -17.85 7.95 -5.10
CA ASN A 133 -18.39 8.80 -6.19
C ASN A 133 -18.14 10.32 -6.01
N GLY A 134 -16.95 10.71 -5.53
CA GLY A 134 -16.61 12.13 -5.31
C GLY A 134 -17.23 12.77 -4.07
N GLN A 135 -17.85 11.95 -3.22
CA GLN A 135 -18.41 12.32 -1.92
C GLN A 135 -17.59 11.69 -0.80
N PHE A 136 -17.50 12.38 0.33
CA PHE A 136 -16.66 12.02 1.45
C PHE A 136 -17.45 11.85 2.73
N THR A 137 -17.28 10.71 3.38
CA THR A 137 -17.84 10.45 4.71
C THR A 137 -16.67 10.40 5.70
N PRO A 138 -16.69 11.21 6.78
CA PRO A 138 -15.69 11.13 7.84
C PRO A 138 -15.69 9.73 8.48
N ASN A 139 -14.52 9.19 8.79
CA ASN A 139 -14.41 7.99 9.61
C ASN A 139 -14.62 8.38 11.09
N SER A 140 -15.18 7.49 11.91
CA SER A 140 -15.21 7.72 13.37
C SER A 140 -13.80 7.65 13.97
N GLU A 141 -13.61 8.19 15.17
CA GLU A 141 -12.32 8.12 15.88
C GLU A 141 -11.85 6.67 16.04
N GLU A 142 -12.75 5.76 16.44
CA GLU A 142 -12.44 4.35 16.60
C GLU A 142 -12.00 3.72 15.27
N ARG A 143 -12.61 4.15 14.16
CA ARG A 143 -12.25 3.66 12.84
C ARG A 143 -10.88 4.19 12.41
N VAL A 144 -10.56 5.45 12.69
CA VAL A 144 -9.24 6.04 12.46
C VAL A 144 -8.18 5.27 13.24
N ASP A 145 -8.41 4.99 14.52
CA ASP A 145 -7.49 4.24 15.38
C ASP A 145 -7.29 2.80 14.89
N GLN A 146 -8.35 2.13 14.43
CA GLN A 146 -8.23 0.81 13.81
C GLN A 146 -7.36 0.85 12.55
N ILE A 147 -7.55 1.85 11.68
CA ILE A 147 -6.73 1.99 10.46
C ILE A 147 -5.27 2.27 10.81
N ARG A 148 -5.00 3.11 11.82
CA ARG A 148 -3.63 3.37 12.30
C ARG A 148 -2.95 2.09 12.78
N ARG A 149 -3.61 1.31 13.64
CA ARG A 149 -3.07 0.04 14.15
C ARG A 149 -2.80 -0.95 13.02
N GLN A 150 -3.75 -1.09 12.08
CA GLN A 150 -3.56 -1.96 10.90
C GLN A 150 -2.35 -1.52 10.06
N LYS A 151 -2.19 -0.21 9.81
CA LYS A 151 -1.06 0.32 9.06
C LYS A 151 0.28 0.10 9.77
N GLU A 152 0.30 0.29 11.09
CA GLU A 152 1.48 0.03 11.92
C GLU A 152 1.88 -1.46 11.90
N GLU A 153 0.90 -2.36 12.06
CA GLU A 153 1.11 -3.80 11.96
C GLU A 153 1.63 -4.21 10.57
N GLU A 154 1.06 -3.65 9.49
CA GLU A 154 1.51 -3.88 8.12
C GLU A 154 2.92 -3.35 7.87
N GLU A 155 3.27 -2.19 8.41
CA GLU A 155 4.61 -1.61 8.30
C GLU A 155 5.65 -2.43 9.07
N ILE A 156 5.33 -2.87 10.29
CA ILE A 156 6.16 -3.81 11.05
C ILE A 156 6.33 -5.11 10.25
N LYS A 157 5.25 -5.69 9.74
CA LYS A 157 5.31 -6.93 8.94
C LYS A 157 6.18 -6.73 7.69
N SER A 158 6.00 -5.63 6.97
CA SER A 158 6.75 -5.31 5.75
C SER A 158 8.25 -5.14 6.04
N GLU A 159 8.59 -4.42 7.11
CA GLU A 159 9.98 -4.21 7.50
C GLU A 159 10.64 -5.52 7.96
N ARG A 160 9.91 -6.35 8.70
CA ARG A 160 10.36 -7.69 9.10
C ARG A 160 10.58 -8.59 7.88
N LEU A 161 9.65 -8.60 6.92
CA LEU A 161 9.78 -9.32 5.66
C LEU A 161 11.00 -8.84 4.88
N ARG A 162 11.21 -7.53 4.76
CA ARG A 162 12.34 -6.92 4.04
C ARG A 162 13.68 -7.29 4.67
N LYS A 163 13.84 -7.09 5.99
CA LYS A 163 15.08 -7.42 6.71
C LYS A 163 15.36 -8.92 6.71
N GLY A 164 14.34 -9.73 7.02
CA GLY A 164 14.48 -11.18 7.08
C GLY A 164 14.82 -11.78 5.72
N SER A 165 14.12 -11.37 4.65
CA SER A 165 14.39 -11.86 3.29
C SER A 165 15.77 -11.45 2.77
N ALA A 166 16.19 -10.21 3.04
CA ALA A 166 17.54 -9.75 2.69
C ALA A 166 18.60 -10.61 3.40
N TRP A 167 18.46 -10.83 4.71
CA TRP A 167 19.38 -11.67 5.47
C TRP A 167 19.41 -13.12 4.96
N LEU A 168 18.24 -13.73 4.72
CA LEU A 168 18.17 -15.09 4.17
C LEU A 168 18.78 -15.20 2.78
N SER A 169 18.62 -14.18 1.93
CA SER A 169 19.23 -14.16 0.59
C SER A 169 20.76 -14.18 0.67
N GLU A 170 21.34 -13.42 1.60
CA GLU A 170 22.79 -13.41 1.85
C GLU A 170 23.29 -14.77 2.37
N VAL A 171 22.59 -15.33 3.35
CA VAL A 171 22.90 -16.66 3.92
C VAL A 171 22.82 -17.72 2.83
N PHE A 172 21.78 -17.71 2.01
CA PHE A 172 21.60 -18.66 0.92
C PHE A 172 22.78 -18.63 -0.07
N GLN A 173 23.29 -17.44 -0.37
CA GLN A 173 24.46 -17.21 -1.22
C GLN A 173 25.80 -17.52 -0.53
N GLY A 174 25.79 -17.89 0.77
CA GLY A 174 26.99 -18.17 1.56
C GLY A 174 27.78 -16.92 1.96
N ARG A 175 27.15 -15.74 1.91
CA ARG A 175 27.76 -14.48 2.33
C ARG A 175 27.50 -14.23 3.81
N LYS A 176 28.41 -13.52 4.47
CA LYS A 176 28.21 -13.08 5.86
C LYS A 176 27.28 -11.87 5.85
N ALA A 177 26.20 -11.95 6.62
CA ALA A 177 25.28 -10.85 6.84
C ALA A 177 24.98 -10.71 8.33
N GLU A 178 24.73 -9.47 8.76
CA GLU A 178 24.26 -9.20 10.11
C GLU A 178 22.85 -9.76 10.29
N ALA A 179 22.67 -10.57 11.32
CA ALA A 179 21.37 -11.17 11.60
C ALA A 179 20.41 -10.10 12.16
N PRO A 180 19.14 -10.09 11.74
CA PRO A 180 18.15 -9.20 12.32
C PRO A 180 17.92 -9.54 13.80
N SER A 181 17.42 -8.58 14.58
CA SER A 181 17.13 -8.78 16.02
C SER A 181 16.11 -9.90 16.31
N PHE A 182 15.30 -10.26 15.31
CA PHE A 182 14.29 -11.32 15.36
C PHE A 182 14.74 -12.59 14.63
N LYS A 183 16.05 -12.85 14.56
CA LYS A 183 16.64 -14.02 13.91
C LYS A 183 15.99 -15.34 14.34
N GLU A 184 15.76 -15.52 15.64
CA GLU A 184 15.29 -16.82 16.15
C GLU A 184 13.86 -17.12 15.71
N GLU A 185 13.00 -16.10 15.56
CA GLU A 185 11.67 -16.28 14.96
C GLU A 185 11.76 -16.73 13.49
N ILE A 186 12.78 -16.28 12.74
CA ILE A 186 13.02 -16.76 11.37
C ILE A 186 13.50 -18.22 11.40
N VAL A 187 14.37 -18.59 12.34
CA VAL A 187 14.84 -19.96 12.49
C VAL A 187 13.67 -20.90 12.81
N ASP A 188 12.81 -20.53 13.77
CA ASP A 188 11.62 -21.31 14.13
C ASP A 188 10.70 -21.50 12.92
N LEU A 189 10.49 -20.46 12.12
CA LEU A 189 9.70 -20.52 10.90
C LEU A 189 10.33 -21.47 9.87
N LEU A 190 11.65 -21.44 9.69
CA LEU A 190 12.35 -22.37 8.80
C LEU A 190 12.24 -23.82 9.29
N VAL A 191 12.31 -24.05 10.61
CA VAL A 191 12.13 -25.37 11.23
C VAL A 191 10.72 -25.89 10.93
N GLN A 192 9.68 -25.09 11.19
CA GLN A 192 8.30 -25.46 10.87
C GLN A 192 8.14 -25.80 9.38
N LEU A 193 8.68 -24.98 8.48
CA LEU A 193 8.62 -25.26 7.04
C LEU A 193 9.36 -26.54 6.65
N ALA A 194 10.49 -26.84 7.29
CA ALA A 194 11.28 -28.01 6.98
C ALA A 194 10.64 -29.30 7.53
N LEU A 195 9.99 -29.24 8.69
CA LEU A 195 9.29 -30.37 9.30
C LEU A 195 7.90 -30.55 8.65
N ASP A 196 7.04 -29.56 8.73
CA ASP A 196 5.62 -29.71 8.41
C ASP A 196 5.27 -29.32 6.98
N GLY A 197 6.21 -28.70 6.26
CA GLY A 197 6.02 -28.32 4.86
C GLY A 197 4.82 -27.39 4.68
N ASN A 198 3.83 -27.85 3.90
CA ASN A 198 2.61 -27.07 3.63
C ASN A 198 1.63 -27.02 4.80
N ASP A 199 1.76 -27.93 5.78
CA ASP A 199 0.90 -28.01 6.96
C ASP A 199 1.44 -27.17 8.13
N ALA A 200 2.57 -26.47 7.93
CA ALA A 200 3.17 -25.57 8.91
C ALA A 200 2.19 -24.44 9.33
N PRO A 201 2.07 -24.12 10.64
CA PRO A 201 1.16 -23.08 11.13
C PRO A 201 1.31 -21.74 10.42
N ASP A 202 2.56 -21.31 10.21
CA ASP A 202 2.89 -20.03 9.56
C ASP A 202 3.36 -20.18 8.11
N PHE A 203 2.92 -21.25 7.42
CA PHE A 203 3.32 -21.57 6.04
C PHE A 203 3.23 -20.37 5.10
N LYS A 204 2.13 -19.61 5.15
CA LYS A 204 1.90 -18.47 4.25
C LYS A 204 2.99 -17.40 4.41
N TYR A 205 3.33 -17.05 5.65
CA TYR A 205 4.36 -16.05 5.93
C TYR A 205 5.76 -16.57 5.63
N GLY A 206 6.06 -17.82 6.00
CA GLY A 206 7.34 -18.46 5.68
C GLY A 206 7.60 -18.55 4.17
N LYS A 207 6.59 -18.92 3.39
CA LYS A 207 6.69 -18.93 1.93
C LYS A 207 6.88 -17.53 1.34
N GLU A 208 6.16 -16.53 1.87
CA GLU A 208 6.30 -15.12 1.47
C GLU A 208 7.74 -14.63 1.72
N LEU A 209 8.31 -14.96 2.89
CA LEU A 209 9.68 -14.62 3.29
C LEU A 209 10.74 -15.26 2.36
N LEU A 210 10.63 -16.55 2.09
CA LEU A 210 11.54 -17.24 1.16
C LEU A 210 11.44 -16.68 -0.26
N THR A 211 10.22 -16.45 -0.75
CA THR A 211 9.99 -15.91 -2.10
C THR A 211 10.63 -14.53 -2.24
N ALA A 212 10.46 -13.67 -1.24
CA ALA A 212 11.11 -12.36 -1.20
C ALA A 212 12.65 -12.44 -1.16
N ALA A 213 13.21 -13.52 -0.60
CA ALA A 213 14.65 -13.79 -0.61
C ALA A 213 15.18 -14.36 -1.94
N GLY A 214 14.29 -14.64 -2.91
CA GLY A 214 14.61 -15.28 -4.17
C GLY A 214 14.60 -16.82 -4.13
N ILE A 215 14.01 -17.40 -3.08
CA ILE A 215 13.97 -18.85 -2.83
C ILE A 215 12.54 -19.34 -3.05
N THR A 216 12.33 -20.11 -4.13
CA THR A 216 10.97 -20.54 -4.52
C THR A 216 10.59 -21.92 -3.99
N ASP A 217 11.56 -22.73 -3.61
CA ASP A 217 11.34 -24.08 -3.07
C ASP A 217 11.45 -24.07 -1.55
N ILE A 218 10.33 -24.38 -0.87
CA ILE A 218 10.26 -24.43 0.60
C ILE A 218 11.20 -25.47 1.20
N LYS A 219 11.60 -26.50 0.45
CA LYS A 219 12.56 -27.51 0.94
C LYS A 219 13.95 -26.92 1.20
N GLN A 220 14.24 -25.75 0.62
CA GLN A 220 15.47 -25.01 0.88
C GLN A 220 15.53 -24.46 2.32
N SER A 221 14.43 -24.50 3.09
CA SER A 221 14.47 -24.20 4.53
C SER A 221 15.48 -25.09 5.28
N MET A 222 15.55 -26.39 4.95
CA MET A 222 16.54 -27.30 5.53
C MET A 222 17.98 -26.87 5.21
N PHE A 223 18.23 -26.51 3.95
CA PHE A 223 19.53 -26.01 3.51
C PHE A 223 19.95 -24.72 4.22
N LEU A 224 19.00 -23.80 4.45
CA LEU A 224 19.22 -22.59 5.23
C LEU A 224 19.56 -22.92 6.70
N LEU A 225 18.84 -23.85 7.33
CA LEU A 225 19.11 -24.27 8.71
C LEU A 225 20.52 -24.87 8.88
N VAL A 226 20.97 -25.66 7.89
CA VAL A 226 22.35 -26.16 7.84
C VAL A 226 23.36 -25.03 7.67
N LYS A 227 23.13 -24.10 6.73
CA LYS A 227 24.02 -22.95 6.51
C LYS A 227 24.12 -22.02 7.71
N LEU A 228 23.04 -21.92 8.49
CA LEU A 228 23.00 -21.16 9.74
C LEU A 228 23.69 -21.89 10.91
N GLY A 229 24.07 -23.15 10.72
CA GLY A 229 24.65 -24.00 11.75
C GLY A 229 23.65 -24.47 12.81
N ILE A 230 22.35 -24.39 12.51
CA ILE A 230 21.27 -24.82 13.41
C ILE A 230 21.10 -26.34 13.32
N TRP A 231 21.12 -26.89 12.10
CA TRP A 231 21.04 -28.33 11.83
C TRP A 231 22.35 -28.86 11.25
N ARG A 232 22.58 -30.16 11.42
CA ARG A 232 23.64 -30.87 10.71
C ARG A 232 23.16 -31.30 9.31
N GLU A 233 24.10 -31.63 8.43
CA GLU A 233 23.76 -32.14 7.08
C GLU A 233 22.98 -33.46 7.14
N ASP A 234 23.19 -34.25 8.18
CA ASP A 234 22.61 -35.57 8.44
C ASP A 234 21.52 -35.56 9.53
N GLU A 235 20.92 -34.39 9.79
CA GLU A 235 19.88 -34.24 10.81
C GLU A 235 18.67 -35.18 10.55
N ASN A 236 18.26 -35.95 11.56
CA ASN A 236 17.12 -36.86 11.43
C ASN A 236 15.79 -36.16 11.72
N LEU A 237 15.10 -35.77 10.65
CA LEU A 237 13.86 -35.01 10.73
C LEU A 237 12.69 -35.78 11.38
N ASP A 238 12.66 -37.11 11.29
CA ASP A 238 11.58 -37.94 11.86
C ASP A 238 11.67 -37.99 13.40
N LEU A 239 12.88 -37.96 13.95
CA LEU A 239 13.09 -37.84 15.40
C LEU A 239 12.67 -36.46 15.91
N LEU A 240 13.00 -35.40 15.17
CA LEU A 240 12.60 -34.02 15.51
C LEU A 240 11.08 -33.85 15.49
N LYS A 241 10.40 -34.39 14.46
CA LYS A 241 8.92 -34.38 14.39
C LYS A 241 8.23 -35.10 15.54
N SER A 242 8.88 -36.11 16.08
CA SER A 242 8.32 -36.95 17.14
C SER A 242 8.59 -36.40 18.54
N GLU A 243 9.30 -35.26 18.65
CA GLU A 243 9.79 -34.67 19.92
C GLU A 243 10.55 -35.69 20.80
N ILE A 244 11.18 -36.69 20.18
CA ILE A 244 11.88 -37.74 20.91
C ILE A 244 13.24 -37.19 21.34
N GLU A 245 13.53 -37.25 22.64
CA GLU A 245 14.81 -36.83 23.20
C GLU A 245 15.93 -37.72 22.62
N THR A 246 16.86 -37.12 21.87
CA THR A 246 17.94 -37.85 21.16
C THR A 246 19.26 -37.84 21.92
N VAL A 247 19.31 -37.17 23.06
CA VAL A 247 20.49 -37.09 23.93
C VAL A 247 20.13 -37.73 25.26
N PHE A 248 20.94 -38.68 25.71
CA PHE A 248 20.75 -39.27 27.02
C PHE A 248 20.98 -38.22 28.09
N PRO A 249 20.07 -38.07 29.06
CA PRO A 249 20.27 -37.14 30.15
C PRO A 249 21.50 -37.54 30.97
N GLU A 250 22.16 -36.53 31.56
CA GLU A 250 23.50 -36.66 32.15
C GLU A 250 23.60 -37.75 33.24
N ASN A 251 22.49 -37.99 33.95
CA ASN A 251 22.36 -39.04 34.96
C ASN A 251 22.47 -40.45 34.35
N GLU A 252 21.94 -40.68 33.14
CA GLU A 252 22.01 -41.97 32.47
C GLU A 252 23.41 -42.24 31.91
N LEU A 253 24.08 -41.21 31.39
CA LEU A 253 25.48 -41.29 30.96
C LEU A 253 26.43 -41.56 32.12
N GLN A 254 26.17 -40.96 33.29
CA GLN A 254 26.97 -41.18 34.50
C GLN A 254 26.83 -42.61 35.07
N GLU A 255 25.66 -43.24 34.96
CA GLU A 255 25.50 -44.63 35.38
C GLU A 255 26.13 -45.62 34.39
N ALA A 256 26.04 -45.35 33.08
CA ALA A 256 26.71 -46.18 32.07
C ALA A 256 28.24 -46.19 32.22
N GLY A 257 28.84 -45.09 32.70
CA GLY A 257 30.28 -44.99 32.96
C GLY A 257 30.78 -45.66 34.26
N LYS A 258 29.88 -46.26 35.06
CA LYS A 258 30.23 -46.98 36.30
C LYS A 258 30.39 -48.50 36.11
N LEU A 259 30.24 -49.01 34.88
CA LEU A 259 30.54 -50.38 34.47
C LEU A 259 32.01 -50.54 34.05
#